data_AF-A0A7X9GKH3-F1
#
_entry.id   AF-A0A7X9GKH3-F1
#
_cell.length_a   1.000
_cell.length_b   1.000
_cell.length_c   1.000
_cell.angle_alpha   90.00
_cell.angle_beta   90.00
_cell.angle_gamma   90.00
#
_symmetry.space_group_name_H-M   'P 1'
#
loop_
_entity.id
_entity.type
_entity.pdbx_description
1 polymer ?
#
loop_
_entity_poly.entity_id
_entity_poly.type
_entity_poly.pdbx_seq_one_letter_code
_entity_poly.pdbx_strand_id
1 'polypeptide(L)'
;KDMAGICGPQEAYDLVKALKETVKVPIILHTHSTTGLGPITYVKAIEAGCDGIDTAISVFSGGTAQPATESLNYAIKQMGYQTDLKEDVLKKINDFFRPIKEKFIQSGGLNTYVLGTETDALNYQIPGGMLSNLIAQLKQQNALDRLDDVLIETPKVRKDMGYPPLVTPMSQMVGVQAAMNVLMGERYKNVTKEVKAYIRGEYGKAPGEIDPELVKKVLGDEKPITGRFADTLEPIFEKTKKELGDIAQSDEDVLSYIAFPQIAEKFFKEREERKSRVVSYTISKV
;
A
#
# COMPACT_ATOMS: atom_id res chain seq x y z
N LYS A 1 11.61 0.35 -4.21
CA LYS A 1 10.51 -0.14 -3.35
C LYS A 1 9.78 -1.27 -4.07
N ASP A 2 9.90 -2.49 -3.56
CA ASP A 2 9.20 -3.68 -4.00
C ASP A 2 8.05 -3.97 -3.03
N MET A 3 6.87 -3.44 -3.34
CA MET A 3 5.68 -3.54 -2.47
C MET A 3 5.05 -4.93 -2.43
N ALA A 4 5.30 -5.76 -3.44
CA ALA A 4 4.69 -7.08 -3.55
C ALA A 4 5.64 -8.20 -3.08
N GLY A 5 6.93 -7.91 -2.93
CA GLY A 5 7.93 -8.92 -2.60
C GLY A 5 8.27 -9.81 -3.79
N ILE A 6 8.27 -9.25 -5.00
CA ILE A 6 8.43 -10.00 -6.25
C ILE A 6 9.79 -9.77 -6.92
N CYS A 7 10.63 -8.88 -6.39
CA CYS A 7 11.95 -8.64 -6.94
C CYS A 7 12.82 -9.89 -6.75
N GLY A 8 13.30 -10.44 -7.86
CA GLY A 8 14.19 -11.60 -7.84
C GLY A 8 15.56 -11.24 -7.25
N PRO A 9 16.27 -12.20 -6.62
CA PRO A 9 17.57 -11.92 -6.02
C PRO A 9 18.63 -11.42 -7.03
N GLN A 10 18.67 -12.01 -8.23
CA GLN A 10 19.60 -11.57 -9.28
C GLN A 10 19.24 -10.16 -9.79
N GLU A 11 17.96 -9.89 -9.99
CA GLU A 11 17.45 -8.57 -10.40
C GLU A 11 17.82 -7.49 -9.38
N ALA A 12 17.72 -7.79 -8.08
CA ALA A 12 18.12 -6.88 -7.03
C ALA A 12 19.62 -6.58 -7.05
N TYR A 13 20.46 -7.59 -7.26
CA TYR A 13 21.91 -7.39 -7.40
C TYR A 13 22.22 -6.47 -8.59
N ASP A 14 21.69 -6.80 -9.77
CA ASP A 14 21.98 -6.08 -11.00
C ASP A 14 21.44 -4.64 -10.94
N LEU A 15 20.22 -4.45 -10.42
CA LEU A 15 19.61 -3.15 -10.26
C LEU A 15 20.37 -2.26 -9.27
N VAL A 16 20.70 -2.78 -8.09
CA VAL A 16 21.43 -1.99 -7.08
C VAL A 16 22.81 -1.62 -7.62
N LYS A 17 23.52 -2.57 -8.24
CA LYS A 17 24.84 -2.30 -8.81
C LYS A 17 24.78 -1.20 -9.87
N ALA A 18 23.85 -1.30 -10.83
CA ALA A 18 23.66 -0.29 -11.85
C ALA A 18 23.30 1.08 -11.26
N LEU A 19 22.45 1.12 -10.22
CA LEU A 19 22.10 2.35 -9.52
C LEU A 19 23.31 2.97 -8.81
N LYS A 20 24.11 2.17 -8.11
CA LYS A 20 25.33 2.64 -7.43
C LYS A 20 26.38 3.18 -8.40
N GLU A 21 26.43 2.65 -9.62
CA GLU A 21 27.31 3.16 -10.69
C GLU A 21 26.77 4.47 -11.32
N THR A 22 25.45 4.69 -11.28
CA THR A 22 24.78 5.79 -11.99
C THR A 22 24.52 7.00 -11.09
N VAL A 23 24.12 6.79 -9.84
CA VAL A 23 23.71 7.86 -8.91
C VAL A 23 24.55 7.87 -7.65
N LYS A 24 24.73 9.06 -7.07
CA LYS A 24 25.55 9.26 -5.87
C LYS A 24 24.76 9.20 -4.55
N VAL A 25 23.43 9.22 -4.64
CA VAL A 25 22.56 9.18 -3.46
C VAL A 25 22.55 7.76 -2.86
N PRO A 26 22.34 7.61 -1.55
CA PRO A 26 22.19 6.30 -0.93
C PRO A 26 21.02 5.51 -1.53
N ILE A 27 21.23 4.22 -1.75
CA ILE A 27 20.24 3.28 -2.25
C ILE A 27 19.69 2.48 -1.08
N ILE A 28 18.38 2.62 -0.84
CA ILE A 28 17.65 1.89 0.19
C ILE A 28 16.67 0.92 -0.46
N LEU A 29 16.81 -0.37 -0.16
CA LEU A 29 15.91 -1.39 -0.68
C LEU A 29 14.81 -1.74 0.32
N HIS A 30 13.58 -1.45 -0.06
CA HIS A 30 12.37 -1.88 0.64
C HIS A 30 11.74 -3.04 -0.11
N THR A 31 11.55 -4.19 0.54
CA THR A 31 10.78 -5.34 0.03
C THR A 31 9.83 -5.91 1.08
N HIS A 32 8.90 -6.76 0.65
CA HIS A 32 8.03 -7.58 1.50
C HIS A 32 8.44 -9.05 1.42
N SER A 33 8.08 -9.85 2.44
CA SER A 33 8.42 -11.27 2.53
C SER A 33 7.34 -12.19 1.98
N THR A 34 6.35 -11.64 1.27
CA THR A 34 5.13 -12.36 0.88
C THR A 34 5.46 -13.65 0.16
N THR A 35 6.41 -13.61 -0.78
CA THR A 35 6.82 -14.75 -1.62
C THR A 35 7.91 -15.61 -0.98
N GLY A 36 8.44 -15.21 0.19
CA GLY A 36 9.63 -15.80 0.80
C GLY A 36 10.95 -15.34 0.18
N LEU A 37 10.95 -14.59 -0.93
CA LEU A 37 12.18 -14.12 -1.58
C LEU A 37 12.85 -12.95 -0.86
N GLY A 38 12.11 -12.19 -0.05
CA GLY A 38 12.58 -10.95 0.58
C GLY A 38 13.98 -11.06 1.24
N PRO A 39 14.21 -12.03 2.15
CA PRO A 39 15.53 -12.21 2.78
C PRO A 39 16.66 -12.45 1.78
N ILE A 40 16.43 -13.29 0.76
CA ILE A 40 17.43 -13.64 -0.26
C ILE A 40 17.73 -12.42 -1.15
N THR A 41 16.69 -11.67 -1.48
CA THR A 41 16.77 -10.44 -2.28
C THR A 41 17.61 -9.38 -1.58
N TYR A 42 17.43 -9.23 -0.26
CA TYR A 42 18.24 -8.31 0.53
C TYR A 42 19.71 -8.73 0.61
N VAL A 43 20.01 -10.02 0.79
CA VAL A 43 21.41 -10.51 0.78
C VAL A 43 22.09 -10.12 -0.53
N LYS A 44 21.44 -10.37 -1.68
CA LYS A 44 21.98 -10.02 -3.00
C LYS A 44 22.11 -8.50 -3.20
N ALA A 45 21.17 -7.71 -2.71
CA ALA A 45 21.26 -6.25 -2.77
C ALA A 45 22.44 -5.71 -1.93
N ILE A 46 22.67 -6.27 -0.74
CA ILE A 46 23.80 -5.89 0.12
C ILE A 46 25.13 -6.22 -0.55
N GLU A 47 25.26 -7.39 -1.17
CA GLU A 47 26.45 -7.76 -1.96
C GLU A 47 26.70 -6.81 -3.15
N ALA A 48 25.66 -6.18 -3.68
CA ALA A 48 25.76 -5.18 -4.75
C ALA A 48 26.09 -3.76 -4.24
N GLY A 49 26.19 -3.56 -2.92
CA GLY A 49 26.51 -2.27 -2.31
C GLY A 49 25.30 -1.41 -1.95
N CYS A 50 24.14 -2.02 -1.67
CA CYS A 50 22.97 -1.33 -1.12
C CYS A 50 23.32 -0.66 0.22
N ASP A 51 22.93 0.61 0.41
CA ASP A 51 23.30 1.40 1.59
C ASP A 51 22.38 1.14 2.79
N GLY A 52 21.17 0.62 2.55
CA GLY A 52 20.24 0.24 3.62
C GLY A 52 19.10 -0.64 3.13
N ILE A 53 18.44 -1.32 4.08
CA ILE A 53 17.29 -2.18 3.85
C ILE A 53 16.21 -1.91 4.90
N ASP A 54 14.94 -2.13 4.53
CA ASP A 54 13.82 -2.00 5.48
C ASP A 54 13.45 -3.37 6.07
N THR A 55 13.42 -3.47 7.39
CA THR A 55 13.05 -4.70 8.12
C THR A 55 11.91 -4.45 9.10
N ALA A 56 11.25 -5.52 9.55
CA ALA A 56 10.28 -5.47 10.64
C ALA A 56 10.84 -6.20 11.86
N ILE A 57 10.47 -5.78 13.08
CA ILE A 57 10.81 -6.53 14.29
C ILE A 57 10.21 -7.94 14.19
N SER A 58 10.92 -8.97 14.63
CA SER A 58 10.62 -10.36 14.25
C SER A 58 9.17 -10.78 14.49
N VAL A 59 8.54 -10.35 15.60
CA VAL A 59 7.14 -10.69 15.89
C VAL A 59 6.15 -10.17 14.86
N PHE A 60 6.44 -9.06 14.18
CA PHE A 60 5.63 -8.51 13.08
C PHE A 60 6.26 -8.69 11.69
N SER A 61 7.31 -9.50 11.58
CA SER A 61 7.99 -9.80 10.31
C SER A 61 7.41 -11.02 9.61
N GLY A 62 7.80 -11.22 8.36
CA GLY A 62 7.40 -12.38 7.55
C GLY A 62 6.02 -12.22 6.91
N GLY A 63 5.67 -13.17 6.05
CA GLY A 63 4.48 -13.11 5.21
C GLY A 63 4.37 -11.76 4.49
N THR A 64 3.21 -11.11 4.59
CA THR A 64 2.99 -9.81 3.94
C THR A 64 3.76 -8.63 4.53
N ALA A 65 4.58 -8.80 5.57
CA ALA A 65 5.45 -7.78 6.14
C ALA A 65 6.90 -7.88 5.63
N GLN A 66 7.79 -7.03 6.13
CA GLN A 66 9.22 -7.05 5.82
C GLN A 66 9.94 -8.27 6.45
N PRO A 67 11.14 -8.64 5.96
CA PRO A 67 12.02 -9.60 6.61
C PRO A 67 12.37 -9.21 8.07
N ALA A 68 12.68 -10.20 8.90
CA ALA A 68 12.99 -10.02 10.31
C ALA A 68 14.29 -9.25 10.55
N THR A 69 14.22 -8.18 11.35
CA THR A 69 15.35 -7.32 11.72
C THR A 69 16.45 -8.12 12.40
N GLU A 70 16.09 -8.95 13.38
CA GLU A 70 17.02 -9.74 14.18
C GLU A 70 17.78 -10.75 13.32
N SER A 71 17.07 -11.46 12.43
CA SER A 71 17.66 -12.47 11.54
C SER A 71 18.62 -11.84 10.54
N LEU A 72 18.26 -10.70 9.95
CA LEU A 72 19.15 -10.03 9.00
C LEU A 72 20.31 -9.33 9.67
N ASN A 73 20.11 -8.73 10.85
CA ASN A 73 21.23 -8.24 11.66
C ASN A 73 22.27 -9.34 11.90
N TYR A 74 21.82 -10.53 12.30
CA TYR A 74 22.71 -11.68 12.49
C TYR A 74 23.41 -12.08 11.18
N ALA A 75 22.66 -12.27 10.08
CA ALA A 75 23.21 -12.70 8.79
C ALA A 75 24.22 -11.69 8.22
N ILE A 76 23.92 -10.40 8.28
CA ILE A 76 24.76 -9.31 7.77
C ILE A 76 26.09 -9.24 8.53
N LYS A 77 26.07 -9.42 9.85
CA LYS A 77 27.30 -9.54 10.66
C LYS A 77 28.13 -10.77 10.26
N GLN A 78 27.50 -11.92 9.99
CA GLN A 78 28.19 -13.11 9.50
C GLN A 78 28.79 -12.92 8.10
N MET A 79 28.18 -12.07 7.27
CA MET A 79 28.69 -11.68 5.95
C MET A 79 29.84 -10.66 6.02
N GLY A 80 30.27 -10.23 7.22
CA GLY A 80 31.39 -9.32 7.42
C GLY A 80 31.04 -7.83 7.43
N TYR A 81 29.75 -7.49 7.34
CA TYR A 81 29.29 -6.10 7.42
C TYR A 81 29.04 -5.70 8.88
N GLN A 82 29.17 -4.40 9.17
CA GLN A 82 28.89 -3.87 10.50
C GLN A 82 27.48 -3.28 10.55
N THR A 83 26.79 -3.47 11.66
CA THR A 83 25.51 -2.85 11.98
C THR A 83 25.57 -2.33 13.40
N ASP A 84 25.02 -1.14 13.65
CA ASP A 84 25.01 -0.51 14.98
C ASP A 84 23.83 -0.99 15.86
N LEU A 85 23.20 -2.11 15.48
CA LEU A 85 22.05 -2.66 16.18
C LEU A 85 22.50 -3.45 17.41
N LYS A 86 21.83 -3.17 18.54
CA LYS A 86 22.04 -3.85 19.82
C LYS A 86 21.03 -4.97 19.99
N GLU A 87 21.50 -6.21 20.07
CA GLU A 87 20.66 -7.39 20.15
C GLU A 87 19.76 -7.41 21.40
N ASP A 88 20.25 -6.91 22.54
CA ASP A 88 19.47 -6.84 23.77
C ASP A 88 18.30 -5.84 23.64
N VAL A 89 18.50 -4.75 22.91
CA VAL A 89 17.47 -3.75 22.60
C VAL A 89 16.45 -4.34 21.64
N LEU A 90 16.90 -4.99 20.55
CA LEU A 90 16.00 -5.66 19.61
C LEU A 90 15.11 -6.69 20.32
N LYS A 91 15.69 -7.49 21.21
CA LYS A 91 14.94 -8.45 22.03
C LYS A 91 13.87 -7.76 22.88
N LYS A 92 14.22 -6.69 23.59
CA LYS A 92 13.27 -5.92 24.43
C LYS A 92 12.10 -5.38 23.60
N ILE A 93 12.36 -4.85 22.41
CA ILE A 93 11.33 -4.35 21.49
C ILE A 93 10.43 -5.50 21.03
N ASN A 94 11.02 -6.64 20.64
CA ASN A 94 10.28 -7.81 20.20
C ASN A 94 9.38 -8.39 21.30
N ASP A 95 9.90 -8.48 22.53
CA ASP A 95 9.16 -8.95 23.70
C ASP A 95 8.00 -8.00 24.05
N PHE A 96 8.20 -6.68 23.92
CA PHE A 96 7.15 -5.69 24.10
C PHE A 96 5.99 -5.87 23.12
N PHE A 97 6.28 -6.11 21.84
CA PHE A 97 5.26 -6.27 20.80
C PHE A 97 4.57 -7.63 20.81
N ARG A 98 5.16 -8.65 21.44
CA ARG A 98 4.60 -10.01 21.49
C ARG A 98 3.19 -10.10 22.09
N PRO A 99 2.91 -9.59 23.31
CA PRO A 99 1.54 -9.61 23.84
C PRO A 99 0.59 -8.72 23.03
N ILE A 100 1.10 -7.68 22.36
CA ILE A 100 0.29 -6.82 21.48
C ILE A 100 -0.18 -7.62 20.26
N LYS A 101 0.73 -8.32 19.57
CA LYS A 101 0.35 -9.19 18.44
C LYS A 101 -0.70 -10.21 18.86
N GLU A 102 -0.51 -10.86 20.00
CA GLU A 102 -1.45 -11.85 20.52
C GLU A 102 -2.85 -11.24 20.72
N LYS A 103 -2.95 -10.06 21.33
CA LYS A 103 -4.21 -9.33 21.47
C LYS A 103 -4.87 -9.03 20.11
N PHE A 104 -4.11 -8.65 19.09
CA PHE A 104 -4.64 -8.38 17.75
C PHE A 104 -5.09 -9.66 17.03
N ILE A 105 -4.42 -10.78 17.24
CA ILE A 105 -4.87 -12.08 16.72
C ILE A 105 -6.19 -12.48 17.40
N GLN A 106 -6.25 -12.44 18.73
CA GLN A 106 -7.43 -12.83 19.50
C GLN A 106 -8.66 -11.96 19.20
N SER A 107 -8.46 -10.66 18.98
CA SER A 107 -9.53 -9.73 18.61
C SER A 107 -9.90 -9.77 17.12
N GLY A 108 -9.20 -10.57 16.31
CA GLY A 108 -9.40 -10.63 14.85
C GLY A 108 -8.88 -9.41 14.09
N GLY A 109 -8.18 -8.48 14.76
CA GLY A 109 -7.53 -7.32 14.14
C GLY A 109 -6.29 -7.66 13.30
N LEU A 110 -5.72 -8.85 13.47
CA LEU A 110 -4.65 -9.40 12.63
C LEU A 110 -5.08 -10.75 12.06
N ASN A 111 -5.18 -10.84 10.73
CA ASN A 111 -5.46 -12.09 10.05
C ASN A 111 -4.20 -12.97 10.03
N THR A 112 -4.30 -14.20 10.52
CA THR A 112 -3.17 -15.14 10.56
C THR A 112 -2.81 -15.72 9.19
N TYR A 113 -3.74 -15.70 8.23
CA TYR A 113 -3.49 -16.14 6.86
C TYR A 113 -2.34 -15.37 6.20
N VAL A 114 -2.27 -14.04 6.41
CA VAL A 114 -1.27 -13.18 5.76
C VAL A 114 0.13 -13.24 6.41
N LEU A 115 0.33 -14.11 7.41
CA LEU A 115 1.60 -14.33 8.08
C LEU A 115 2.45 -15.41 7.39
N GLY A 116 1.83 -16.21 6.52
CA GLY A 116 2.50 -17.27 5.75
C GLY A 116 3.17 -16.77 4.47
N THR A 117 3.96 -17.66 3.86
CA THR A 117 4.55 -17.45 2.52
C THR A 117 3.53 -17.82 1.45
N GLU A 118 3.28 -16.90 0.52
CA GLU A 118 2.33 -17.03 -0.58
C GLU A 118 3.06 -16.82 -1.92
N THR A 119 3.47 -17.92 -2.55
CA THR A 119 4.26 -17.87 -3.81
C THR A 119 3.46 -17.48 -5.05
N ASP A 120 2.13 -17.58 -4.99
CA ASP A 120 1.23 -17.18 -6.08
C ASP A 120 1.34 -15.68 -6.41
N ALA A 121 1.82 -14.86 -5.48
CA ALA A 121 2.14 -13.47 -5.75
C ALA A 121 3.23 -13.29 -6.83
N LEU A 122 4.07 -14.29 -7.08
CA LEU A 122 5.03 -14.29 -8.21
C LEU A 122 4.32 -14.40 -9.56
N ASN A 123 3.18 -15.11 -9.60
CA ASN A 123 2.40 -15.31 -10.82
C ASN A 123 1.50 -14.10 -11.09
N TYR A 124 0.71 -13.70 -10.10
CA TYR A 124 -0.32 -12.68 -10.27
C TYR A 124 0.17 -11.25 -10.02
N GLN A 125 1.31 -11.10 -9.33
CA GLN A 125 1.89 -9.80 -8.94
C GLN A 125 0.92 -8.91 -8.14
N ILE A 126 -0.04 -9.54 -7.46
CA ILE A 126 -1.05 -8.89 -6.63
C ILE A 126 -0.48 -8.76 -5.21
N PRO A 127 -0.38 -7.53 -4.65
CA PRO A 127 0.03 -7.36 -3.25
C PRO A 127 -0.95 -8.04 -2.28
N GLY A 128 -0.46 -8.62 -1.18
CA GLY A 128 -1.29 -9.37 -0.23
C GLY A 128 -2.46 -8.56 0.38
N GLY A 129 -2.26 -7.26 0.61
CA GLY A 129 -3.32 -6.36 1.06
C GLY A 129 -4.44 -6.16 0.02
N MET A 130 -4.09 -6.17 -1.27
CA MET A 130 -5.07 -6.13 -2.37
C MET A 130 -5.84 -7.45 -2.44
N LEU A 131 -5.16 -8.59 -2.36
CA LEU A 131 -5.79 -9.92 -2.39
C LEU A 131 -6.81 -10.09 -1.26
N SER A 132 -6.45 -9.71 -0.04
CA SER A 132 -7.35 -9.78 1.12
C SER A 132 -8.61 -8.95 0.93
N ASN A 133 -8.47 -7.73 0.38
CA ASN A 133 -9.60 -6.86 0.08
C ASN A 133 -10.48 -7.42 -1.04
N LEU A 134 -9.87 -7.97 -2.10
CA LEU A 134 -10.59 -8.60 -3.20
C LEU A 134 -11.43 -9.79 -2.72
N ILE A 135 -10.86 -10.66 -1.87
CA ILE A 135 -11.56 -11.79 -1.25
C ILE A 135 -12.75 -11.29 -0.41
N ALA A 136 -12.55 -10.24 0.39
CA ALA A 136 -13.62 -9.66 1.19
C ALA A 136 -14.77 -9.11 0.32
N GLN A 137 -14.45 -8.43 -0.78
CA GLN A 137 -15.43 -7.93 -1.75
C GLN A 137 -16.22 -9.05 -2.43
N LEU A 138 -15.54 -10.11 -2.88
CA LEU A 138 -16.20 -11.27 -3.50
C LEU A 138 -17.10 -12.01 -2.51
N LYS A 139 -16.68 -12.14 -1.24
CA LYS A 139 -17.52 -12.71 -0.18
C LYS A 139 -18.80 -11.90 0.04
N GLN A 140 -18.70 -10.57 0.09
CA GLN A 140 -19.86 -9.69 0.24
C GLN A 140 -20.87 -9.83 -0.92
N GLN A 141 -20.39 -10.23 -2.09
CA GLN A 141 -21.20 -10.44 -3.29
C GLN A 141 -21.60 -11.92 -3.50
N ASN A 142 -21.30 -12.81 -2.54
CA ASN A 142 -21.50 -14.25 -2.66
C ASN A 142 -20.88 -14.87 -3.91
N ALA A 143 -19.69 -14.40 -4.32
CA ALA A 143 -19.01 -14.80 -5.56
C ALA A 143 -17.56 -15.23 -5.32
N LEU A 144 -17.27 -15.82 -4.14
CA LEU A 144 -15.91 -16.24 -3.79
C LEU A 144 -15.38 -17.35 -4.71
N ASP A 145 -16.28 -18.18 -5.24
CA ASP A 145 -16.01 -19.21 -6.25
C ASP A 145 -15.42 -18.65 -7.56
N ARG A 146 -15.56 -17.34 -7.79
CA ARG A 146 -15.01 -16.64 -8.96
C ARG A 146 -13.61 -16.08 -8.75
N LEU A 147 -12.98 -16.29 -7.58
CA LEU A 147 -11.68 -15.69 -7.26
C LEU A 147 -10.62 -16.00 -8.33
N ASP A 148 -10.49 -17.26 -8.74
CA ASP A 148 -9.48 -17.67 -9.73
C ASP A 148 -9.67 -16.98 -11.08
N ASP A 149 -10.92 -16.82 -11.53
CA ASP A 149 -11.24 -16.07 -12.74
C ASP A 149 -10.77 -14.60 -12.63
N VAL A 150 -10.96 -13.98 -11.45
CA VAL A 150 -10.52 -12.61 -11.21
C VAL A 150 -8.99 -12.50 -11.19
N LEU A 151 -8.30 -13.48 -10.60
CA LEU A 151 -6.83 -13.53 -10.60
C LEU A 151 -6.28 -13.68 -12.02
N ILE A 152 -6.95 -14.42 -12.90
CA ILE A 152 -6.61 -14.56 -14.33
C ILE A 152 -6.93 -13.28 -15.12
N GLU A 153 -8.01 -12.58 -14.80
CA GLU A 153 -8.42 -11.34 -15.47
C GLU A 153 -7.56 -10.14 -15.08
N THR A 154 -7.06 -10.10 -13.83
CA THR A 154 -6.24 -9.01 -13.29
C THR A 154 -5.03 -8.64 -14.16
N PRO A 155 -4.14 -9.57 -14.59
CA PRO A 155 -3.02 -9.22 -15.46
C PRO A 155 -3.44 -8.75 -16.85
N LYS A 156 -4.61 -9.18 -17.35
CA LYS A 156 -5.16 -8.69 -18.63
C LYS A 156 -5.63 -7.25 -18.50
N VAL A 157 -6.35 -6.92 -17.42
CA VAL A 157 -6.75 -5.54 -17.14
C VAL A 157 -5.53 -4.64 -16.94
N ARG A 158 -4.50 -5.12 -16.23
CA ARG A 158 -3.24 -4.40 -16.07
C ARG A 158 -2.57 -4.11 -17.40
N LYS A 159 -2.53 -5.08 -18.32
CA LYS A 159 -2.00 -4.89 -19.68
C LYS A 159 -2.78 -3.81 -20.41
N ASP A 160 -4.10 -3.90 -20.44
CA ASP A 160 -4.95 -2.95 -21.16
C ASP A 160 -4.86 -1.53 -20.58
N MET A 161 -4.50 -1.40 -19.30
CA MET A 161 -4.23 -0.12 -18.64
C MET A 161 -2.78 0.38 -18.82
N GLY A 162 -1.97 -0.25 -19.68
CA GLY A 162 -0.60 0.17 -19.98
C GLY A 162 0.42 -0.21 -18.90
N TYR A 163 0.26 -1.39 -18.30
CA TYR A 163 1.18 -1.96 -17.30
C TYR A 163 1.52 -1.05 -16.11
N PRO A 164 0.55 -0.42 -15.43
CA PRO A 164 0.85 0.34 -14.23
C PRO A 164 1.44 -0.59 -13.14
N PRO A 165 2.35 -0.08 -12.29
CA PRO A 165 2.76 -0.79 -11.08
C PRO A 165 1.54 -1.00 -10.18
N LEU A 166 1.30 -2.22 -9.70
CA LEU A 166 0.17 -2.55 -8.84
C LEU A 166 0.43 -2.14 -7.38
N VAL A 167 0.56 -0.84 -7.16
CA VAL A 167 0.61 -0.20 -5.83
C VAL A 167 -0.62 0.67 -5.68
N THR A 168 -1.06 0.95 -4.45
CA THR A 168 -2.20 1.84 -4.19
C THR A 168 -1.99 3.19 -4.87
N PRO A 169 -2.97 3.72 -5.63
CA PRO A 169 -4.35 3.20 -5.78
C PRO A 169 -4.54 2.23 -6.97
N MET A 170 -3.54 2.06 -7.84
CA MET A 170 -3.62 1.26 -9.07
C MET A 170 -3.97 -0.20 -8.83
N SER A 171 -3.43 -0.81 -7.79
CA SER A 171 -3.75 -2.19 -7.39
C SER A 171 -5.25 -2.39 -7.22
N GLN A 172 -5.91 -1.51 -6.46
CA GLN A 172 -7.36 -1.57 -6.24
C GLN A 172 -8.15 -1.33 -7.53
N MET A 173 -7.76 -0.35 -8.34
CA MET A 173 -8.46 -0.06 -9.61
C MET A 173 -8.46 -1.27 -10.55
N VAL A 174 -7.28 -1.89 -10.74
CA VAL A 174 -7.14 -3.06 -11.61
C VAL A 174 -7.94 -4.24 -11.06
N GLY A 175 -7.85 -4.52 -9.74
CA GLY A 175 -8.57 -5.63 -9.12
C GLY A 175 -10.09 -5.47 -9.17
N VAL A 176 -10.60 -4.28 -8.86
CA VAL A 176 -12.04 -4.01 -8.89
C VAL A 176 -12.57 -4.09 -10.32
N GLN A 177 -11.85 -3.55 -11.30
CA GLN A 177 -12.25 -3.65 -12.70
C GLN A 177 -12.20 -5.11 -13.20
N ALA A 178 -11.20 -5.89 -12.79
CA ALA A 178 -11.13 -7.32 -13.11
C ALA A 178 -12.30 -8.10 -12.51
N ALA A 179 -12.61 -7.88 -11.23
CA ALA A 179 -13.78 -8.47 -10.58
C ALA A 179 -15.08 -8.11 -11.31
N MET A 180 -15.24 -6.83 -11.68
CA MET A 180 -16.40 -6.35 -12.43
C MET A 180 -16.54 -7.04 -13.79
N ASN A 181 -15.45 -7.17 -14.55
CA ASN A 181 -15.43 -7.87 -15.84
C ASN A 181 -15.90 -9.33 -15.70
N VAL A 182 -15.38 -10.04 -14.70
CA VAL A 182 -15.69 -11.46 -14.43
C VAL A 182 -17.14 -11.67 -14.01
N LEU A 183 -17.65 -10.82 -13.11
CA LEU A 183 -19.01 -10.92 -12.59
C LEU A 183 -20.06 -10.52 -13.65
N MET A 184 -19.73 -9.60 -14.54
CA MET A 184 -20.62 -9.19 -15.64
C MET A 184 -20.53 -10.11 -16.86
N GLY A 185 -19.53 -10.99 -16.92
CA GLY A 185 -19.29 -11.90 -18.04
C GLY A 185 -18.81 -11.21 -19.33
N GLU A 186 -18.43 -9.93 -19.25
CA GLU A 186 -18.04 -9.11 -20.40
C GLU A 186 -17.02 -8.04 -19.98
N ARG A 187 -15.86 -8.01 -20.64
CA ARG A 187 -14.78 -7.08 -20.31
C ARG A 187 -15.20 -5.63 -20.58
N TYR A 188 -15.00 -4.77 -19.59
CA TYR A 188 -15.29 -3.34 -19.68
C TYR A 188 -16.72 -2.98 -20.08
N LYS A 189 -17.69 -3.89 -19.92
CA LYS A 189 -19.12 -3.57 -20.09
C LYS A 189 -19.49 -2.32 -19.30
N ASN A 190 -19.02 -2.28 -18.06
CA ASN A 190 -18.97 -1.10 -17.22
C ASN A 190 -17.52 -0.81 -16.84
N VAL A 191 -17.14 0.46 -16.97
CA VAL A 191 -15.82 0.96 -16.58
C VAL A 191 -15.97 1.78 -15.31
N THR A 192 -15.19 1.46 -14.27
CA THR A 192 -15.23 2.17 -12.98
C THR A 192 -14.83 3.63 -13.13
N LYS A 193 -15.29 4.49 -12.20
CA LYS A 193 -14.99 5.93 -12.22
C LYS A 193 -13.48 6.17 -12.15
N GLU A 194 -12.79 5.36 -11.33
CA GLU A 194 -11.36 5.44 -11.09
C GLU A 194 -10.56 5.05 -12.34
N VAL A 195 -10.96 4.00 -13.06
CA VAL A 195 -10.34 3.62 -14.33
C VAL A 195 -10.59 4.69 -15.40
N LYS A 196 -11.78 5.30 -15.44
CA LYS A 196 -12.05 6.42 -16.34
C LYS A 196 -11.13 7.62 -16.04
N ALA A 197 -10.96 7.96 -14.77
CA ALA A 197 -10.07 9.03 -14.33
C ALA A 197 -8.59 8.73 -14.65
N TYR A 198 -8.14 7.48 -14.49
CA TYR A 198 -6.81 7.04 -14.92
C TYR A 198 -6.60 7.24 -16.42
N ILE A 199 -7.55 6.82 -17.25
CA ILE A 199 -7.48 6.97 -18.71
C ILE A 199 -7.53 8.45 -19.14
N ARG A 200 -8.26 9.30 -18.39
CA ARG A 200 -8.24 10.76 -18.57
C ARG A 200 -6.91 11.41 -18.20
N GLY A 201 -5.98 10.68 -17.58
CA GLY A 201 -4.67 11.22 -17.17
C GLY A 201 -4.64 11.85 -15.78
N GLU A 202 -5.71 11.71 -14.97
CA GLU A 202 -5.79 12.29 -13.62
C GLU A 202 -4.75 11.68 -12.65
N TYR A 203 -4.24 10.49 -12.96
CA TYR A 203 -3.23 9.77 -12.17
C TYR A 203 -1.82 9.84 -12.79
N GLY A 204 -1.65 10.64 -13.84
CA GLY A 204 -0.40 10.77 -14.58
C GLY A 204 -0.35 9.89 -15.83
N LYS A 205 0.87 9.60 -16.29
CA LYS A 205 1.13 8.88 -17.54
C LYS A 205 1.32 7.38 -17.28
N ALA A 206 0.59 6.55 -18.02
CA ALA A 206 0.82 5.11 -18.04
C ALA A 206 2.25 4.77 -18.50
N PRO A 207 2.94 3.78 -17.89
CA PRO A 207 4.28 3.36 -18.33
C PRO A 207 4.30 2.80 -19.75
N GLY A 208 3.27 2.05 -20.12
CA GLY A 208 3.06 1.48 -21.45
C GLY A 208 1.84 2.06 -22.15
N GLU A 209 1.55 1.53 -23.34
CA GLU A 209 0.38 1.92 -24.13
C GLU A 209 -0.90 1.33 -23.51
N ILE A 210 -1.90 2.19 -23.33
CA ILE A 210 -3.26 1.79 -22.94
C ILE A 210 -3.98 1.24 -24.17
N ASP A 211 -4.81 0.21 -24.02
CA ASP A 211 -5.63 -0.35 -25.09
C ASP A 211 -6.43 0.76 -25.80
N PRO A 212 -6.22 0.98 -27.11
CA PRO A 212 -6.91 2.02 -27.88
C PRO A 212 -8.43 1.92 -27.85
N GLU A 213 -8.99 0.72 -27.82
CA GLU A 213 -10.44 0.51 -27.75
C GLU A 213 -10.98 0.93 -26.38
N LEU A 214 -10.22 0.67 -25.31
CA LEU A 214 -10.56 1.13 -23.97
C LEU A 214 -10.48 2.66 -23.86
N VAL A 215 -9.44 3.27 -24.44
CA VAL A 215 -9.32 4.74 -24.51
C VAL A 215 -10.51 5.34 -25.24
N LYS A 216 -10.83 4.83 -26.43
CA LYS A 216 -11.97 5.30 -27.24
C LYS A 216 -13.30 5.12 -26.51
N LYS A 217 -13.50 4.00 -25.82
CA LYS A 217 -14.73 3.75 -25.03
C LYS A 217 -14.90 4.74 -23.88
N VAL A 218 -13.81 5.20 -23.29
CA VAL A 218 -13.83 6.07 -22.11
C VAL A 218 -13.83 7.56 -22.47
N LEU A 219 -12.99 7.96 -23.42
CA LEU A 219 -12.81 9.37 -23.80
C LEU A 219 -13.62 9.78 -25.02
N GLY A 220 -14.05 8.85 -25.87
CA GLY A 220 -14.60 9.17 -27.17
C GLY A 220 -13.59 9.97 -27.99
N ASP A 221 -13.93 11.23 -28.30
CA ASP A 221 -13.09 12.18 -29.01
C ASP A 221 -12.29 13.12 -28.09
N GLU A 222 -12.50 13.05 -26.77
CA GLU A 222 -11.74 13.84 -25.80
C GLU A 222 -10.28 13.39 -25.75
N LYS A 223 -9.38 14.36 -25.53
CA LYS A 223 -7.97 14.06 -25.31
C LYS A 223 -7.70 13.90 -23.81
N PRO A 224 -6.84 12.95 -23.41
CA PRO A 224 -6.41 12.85 -22.02
C PRO A 224 -5.64 14.12 -21.62
N ILE A 225 -5.66 14.42 -20.32
CA ILE A 225 -4.89 15.49 -19.71
C ILE A 225 -3.41 15.27 -20.01
N THR A 226 -2.73 16.36 -20.39
CA THR A 226 -1.29 16.37 -20.60
C THR A 226 -0.62 17.10 -19.45
N GLY A 227 0.52 16.60 -18.98
CA GLY A 227 1.22 17.15 -17.82
C GLY A 227 0.74 16.58 -16.48
N ARG A 228 1.07 17.28 -15.38
CA ARG A 228 0.73 16.84 -14.03
C ARG A 228 -0.69 17.30 -13.70
N PHE A 229 -1.62 16.37 -13.44
CA PHE A 229 -3.02 16.70 -13.15
C PHE A 229 -3.19 17.72 -12.03
N ALA A 230 -2.37 17.65 -10.98
CA ALA A 230 -2.42 18.61 -9.88
C ALA A 230 -2.09 20.06 -10.28
N ASP A 231 -1.55 20.32 -11.47
CA ASP A 231 -1.39 21.69 -12.01
C ASP A 231 -2.73 22.29 -12.47
N THR A 232 -3.78 21.46 -12.66
CA THR A 232 -5.13 21.92 -13.03
C THR A 232 -6.03 22.16 -11.82
N LEU A 233 -5.52 21.95 -10.60
CA LEU A 233 -6.28 22.06 -9.36
C LEU A 233 -5.93 23.35 -8.63
N GLU A 234 -6.95 24.10 -8.21
CA GLU A 234 -6.78 25.30 -7.39
C GLU A 234 -6.38 24.94 -5.94
N PRO A 235 -5.54 25.74 -5.27
CA PRO A 235 -5.28 25.57 -3.84
C PRO A 235 -6.56 25.74 -3.00
N ILE A 236 -6.90 24.73 -2.20
CA ILE A 236 -8.17 24.71 -1.44
C ILE A 236 -8.03 24.98 0.06
N PHE A 237 -6.82 24.96 0.62
CA PHE A 237 -6.61 25.00 2.08
C PHE A 237 -7.28 26.20 2.76
N GLU A 238 -6.99 27.43 2.31
CA GLU A 238 -7.56 28.66 2.90
C GLU A 238 -9.07 28.75 2.73
N LYS A 239 -9.60 28.24 1.62
CA LYS A 239 -11.04 28.18 1.38
C LYS A 239 -11.70 27.21 2.35
N THR A 240 -11.18 25.98 2.46
CA THR A 240 -11.71 24.95 3.35
C THR A 240 -11.58 25.33 4.82
N LYS A 241 -10.49 25.99 5.23
CA LYS A 241 -10.32 26.51 6.60
C LYS A 241 -11.42 27.51 6.97
N LYS A 242 -11.78 28.40 6.05
CA LYS A 242 -12.90 29.35 6.25
C LYS A 242 -14.26 28.66 6.29
N GLU A 243 -14.46 27.64 5.46
CA GLU A 243 -15.70 26.85 5.42
C GLU A 243 -15.91 26.04 6.72
N LEU A 244 -14.83 25.49 7.29
CA LEU A 244 -14.90 24.72 8.53
C LEU A 244 -15.06 25.61 9.77
N GLY A 245 -14.52 26.83 9.76
CA GLY A 245 -14.62 27.76 10.89
C GLY A 245 -14.22 27.09 12.21
N ASP A 246 -15.07 27.20 13.23
CA ASP A 246 -14.82 26.69 14.58
C ASP A 246 -14.90 25.14 14.69
N ILE A 247 -15.35 24.44 13.64
CA ILE A 247 -15.38 22.97 13.61
C ILE A 247 -13.93 22.44 13.61
N ALA A 248 -13.04 23.09 12.85
CA ALA A 248 -11.62 22.79 12.83
C ALA A 248 -10.91 23.53 13.97
N GLN A 249 -10.24 22.77 14.84
CA GLN A 249 -9.50 23.31 15.99
C GLN A 249 -8.01 23.50 15.70
N SER A 250 -7.54 23.00 14.56
CA SER A 250 -6.17 23.15 14.08
C SER A 250 -6.08 23.00 12.57
N ASP A 251 -4.91 23.28 11.99
CA ASP A 251 -4.66 23.08 10.57
C ASP A 251 -4.68 21.58 10.20
N GLU A 252 -4.34 20.69 11.13
CA GLU A 252 -4.45 19.24 10.95
C GLU A 252 -5.90 18.78 10.79
N ASP A 253 -6.87 19.44 11.44
CA ASP A 253 -8.28 19.17 11.20
C ASP A 253 -8.68 19.58 9.78
N VAL A 254 -8.24 20.74 9.32
CA VAL A 254 -8.48 21.20 7.95
C VAL A 254 -7.89 20.20 6.95
N LEU A 255 -6.65 19.75 7.16
CA LEU A 255 -6.00 18.74 6.31
C LEU A 255 -6.72 17.39 6.38
N SER A 256 -7.19 16.97 7.55
CA SER A 256 -7.95 15.74 7.73
C SER A 256 -9.27 15.78 6.95
N TYR A 257 -9.95 16.93 6.98
CA TYR A 257 -11.16 17.16 6.20
C TYR A 257 -10.86 17.15 4.70
N ILE A 258 -9.81 17.84 4.25
CA ILE A 258 -9.40 17.85 2.83
C ILE A 258 -9.10 16.43 2.34
N ALA A 259 -8.43 15.61 3.15
CA ALA A 259 -8.08 14.24 2.78
C ALA A 259 -9.30 13.30 2.82
N PHE A 260 -10.15 13.40 3.85
CA PHE A 260 -11.25 12.47 4.10
C PHE A 260 -12.48 13.18 4.70
N PRO A 261 -13.25 13.96 3.93
CA PRO A 261 -14.29 14.85 4.48
C PRO A 261 -15.29 14.14 5.39
N GLN A 262 -15.88 13.05 4.92
CA GLN A 262 -16.91 12.31 5.66
C GLN A 262 -16.37 11.67 6.96
N ILE A 263 -15.11 11.22 6.95
CA ILE A 263 -14.47 10.62 8.13
C ILE A 263 -14.15 11.72 9.15
N ALA A 264 -13.61 12.84 8.67
CA ALA A 264 -13.27 13.99 9.49
C ALA A 264 -14.51 14.61 10.15
N GLU A 265 -15.60 14.82 9.40
CA GLU A 265 -16.87 15.33 9.94
C GLU A 265 -17.39 14.47 11.08
N LYS A 266 -17.42 13.15 10.88
CA LYS A 266 -17.82 12.21 11.92
C LYS A 266 -16.91 12.31 13.14
N PHE A 267 -15.59 12.36 12.92
CA PHE A 267 -14.61 12.49 13.99
C PHE A 267 -14.77 13.80 14.79
N PHE A 268 -14.99 14.93 14.11
CA PHE A 268 -15.22 16.23 14.75
C PHE A 268 -16.47 16.21 15.61
N LYS A 269 -17.56 15.63 15.11
CA LYS A 269 -18.79 15.45 15.87
C LYS A 269 -18.55 14.61 17.13
N GLU A 270 -17.89 13.46 17.00
CA GLU A 270 -17.57 12.58 18.13
C GLU A 270 -16.61 13.23 19.14
N ARG A 271 -15.72 14.13 18.68
CA ARG A 271 -14.84 14.92 19.56
C ARG A 271 -15.65 15.90 20.41
N GLU A 272 -16.58 16.63 19.82
CA GLU A 272 -17.42 17.57 20.55
C GLU A 272 -18.39 16.87 21.51
N GLU A 273 -18.98 15.75 21.11
CA GLU A 273 -19.80 14.91 21.99
C GLU A 273 -19.00 14.42 23.21
N ARG A 274 -17.73 14.03 23.04
CA ARG A 274 -16.85 13.62 24.15
C ARG A 274 -16.59 14.76 25.12
N LYS A 275 -16.37 16.00 24.63
CA LYS A 275 -16.20 17.17 25.50
C LYS A 275 -17.44 17.44 26.34
N SER A 276 -18.63 17.35 25.75
CA SER A 276 -19.89 17.55 26.50
C SER A 276 -20.17 16.51 27.59
N ARG A 277 -19.49 15.35 27.54
CA ARG A 277 -19.66 14.25 28.50
C ARG A 277 -18.65 14.28 29.65
N VAL A 278 -17.64 15.15 29.59
CA VAL A 278 -16.63 15.29 30.65
C VAL A 278 -16.94 16.56 31.43
N VAL A 279 -17.47 16.40 32.64
CA VAL A 279 -17.65 17.53 33.57
C VAL A 279 -16.43 17.62 34.47
N SER A 280 -15.68 18.72 34.33
CA SER A 280 -14.65 19.10 35.31
C SER A 280 -15.31 19.93 36.41
N TYR A 281 -15.25 19.47 37.65
CA TYR A 281 -15.65 20.24 38.82
C TYR A 281 -14.50 20.31 39.82
N THR A 282 -14.46 21.41 40.58
CA THR A 282 -13.52 21.60 41.68
C THR A 282 -14.35 21.75 42.95
N ILE A 283 -14.13 20.87 43.92
CA ILE A 283 -14.75 21.00 45.24
C ILE A 283 -13.87 21.92 46.08
N SER A 284 -14.40 23.05 46.49
CA SER A 284 -13.78 23.96 47.47
C SER A 284 -14.48 23.78 48.81
N LYS A 285 -13.71 23.62 49.89
CA LYS A 285 -14.26 23.61 51.25
C LYS A 285 -14.59 25.05 51.63
N VAL A 286 -15.88 25.33 51.89
CA VAL A 286 -16.35 26.59 52.47
C VAL A 286 -16.04 26.62 53.95
#